data_AF-A0A9Q3CZT8-F1
#
_entry.id   AF-A0A9Q3CZT8-F1
#
_cell.length_a   1.000
_cell.length_b   1.000
_cell.length_c   1.000
_cell.angle_alpha   90.00
_cell.angle_beta   90.00
_cell.angle_gamma   90.00
#
_symmetry.space_group_name_H-M   'P 1'
#
loop_
_entity.id
_entity.type
_entity.pdbx_description
1 polymer ?
#
loop_
_entity_poly.entity_id
_entity_poly.type
_entity_poly.pdbx_seq_one_letter_code
_entity_poly.pdbx_strand_id
1 'polypeptide(L)'
;MRHDLIDVPYTYKNAFASDKEPSGAIKGDEVYINLNIYRPYPPVLRRPAYPSSPSAREALEKQIQELIQLGVLRKVGHNEED
;
A
#
# COMPACT_ATOMS: atom_id res chain seq x y z
N MET A 1 14.11 29.43 21.98
CA MET A 1 13.03 28.48 21.63
C MET A 1 13.13 28.13 20.16
N ARG A 2 13.61 26.90 19.84
CA ARG A 2 13.62 26.25 18.50
C ARG A 2 14.49 24.98 18.45
N HIS A 3 15.24 24.65 19.50
CA HIS A 3 16.09 23.45 19.52
C HIS A 3 15.26 22.18 19.77
N ASP A 4 14.29 22.26 20.68
CA ASP A 4 13.45 21.13 21.10
C ASP A 4 12.66 20.47 19.95
N LEU A 5 12.37 21.21 18.86
CA LEU A 5 11.60 20.70 17.72
C LEU A 5 12.41 19.76 16.82
N ILE A 6 13.74 19.91 16.80
CA ILE A 6 14.64 19.04 16.03
C ILE A 6 15.06 17.84 16.89
N ASP A 7 15.15 18.04 18.20
CA ASP A 7 15.60 17.01 19.14
C ASP A 7 14.67 15.79 19.15
N VAL A 8 13.35 15.98 19.03
CA VAL A 8 12.36 14.89 18.99
C VAL A 8 12.54 13.97 17.77
N PRO A 9 12.49 14.47 16.50
CA PRO A 9 12.70 13.61 15.34
C PRO A 9 14.12 13.06 15.26
N TYR A 10 15.13 13.76 15.80
CA TYR A 10 16.48 13.23 15.89
C TYR A 10 16.57 12.04 16.87
N THR A 11 15.96 12.17 18.04
CA THR A 11 15.95 11.14 19.10
C THR A 11 15.13 9.92 18.68
N TYR A 12 13.97 10.13 18.06
CA TYR A 12 13.04 9.09 17.64
C TYR A 12 13.04 8.89 16.12
N LYS A 13 14.21 8.94 15.48
CA LYS A 13 14.34 8.90 14.00
C LYS A 13 13.57 7.73 13.34
N ASN A 14 13.49 6.57 14.00
CA ASN A 14 12.82 5.38 13.49
C ASN A 14 11.29 5.44 13.63
N ALA A 15 10.75 6.38 14.42
CA ALA A 15 9.31 6.57 14.61
C ALA A 15 8.69 7.47 13.53
N PHE A 16 9.53 8.15 12.73
CA PHE A 16 9.12 9.03 11.66
C PHE A 16 9.45 8.41 10.31
N ALA A 17 8.51 8.47 9.37
CA ALA A 17 8.79 8.09 8.00
C ALA A 17 9.78 9.08 7.36
N SER A 18 10.75 8.57 6.62
CA SER A 18 11.73 9.36 5.86
C SER A 18 11.78 8.87 4.42
N ASP A 19 12.33 9.66 3.50
CA ASP A 19 12.52 9.25 2.09
C ASP A 19 13.35 7.96 1.96
N LYS A 20 14.22 7.68 2.95
CA LYS A 20 15.05 6.46 3.02
C LYS A 20 14.40 5.30 3.77
N GLU A 21 13.52 5.62 4.71
CA GLU A 21 12.77 4.65 5.52
C GLU A 21 11.26 5.02 5.48
N PRO A 22 10.63 4.87 4.32
CA PRO A 22 9.21 5.11 4.16
C PRO A 22 8.43 4.08 4.97
N SER A 23 7.37 4.53 5.65
CA SER A 23 6.49 3.62 6.41
C SER A 23 5.78 2.68 5.43
N GLY A 24 6.23 1.42 5.37
CA GLY A 24 5.65 0.40 4.51
C GLY A 24 5.91 -1.00 5.10
N ALA A 25 4.92 -1.88 4.97
CA ALA A 25 4.93 -3.28 5.43
C ALA A 25 5.16 -3.47 6.95
N ILE A 26 4.21 -2.99 7.78
CA ILE A 26 4.14 -3.34 9.20
C ILE A 26 3.94 -4.85 9.32
N LYS A 27 4.96 -5.56 9.81
CA LYS A 27 4.91 -7.02 10.00
C LYS A 27 4.15 -7.34 11.28
N GLY A 28 3.22 -8.29 11.21
CA GLY A 28 2.49 -8.81 12.37
C GLY A 28 1.09 -8.24 12.59
N ASP A 29 0.59 -7.37 11.71
CA ASP A 29 -0.80 -6.88 11.73
C ASP A 29 -1.55 -7.36 10.48
N GLU A 30 -1.53 -8.69 10.26
CA GLU A 30 -2.21 -9.32 9.14
C GLU A 30 -3.72 -9.37 9.39
N VAL A 31 -4.50 -8.87 8.44
CA VAL A 31 -5.96 -8.84 8.52
C VAL A 31 -6.54 -10.02 7.75
N TYR A 32 -7.23 -10.92 8.46
CA TYR A 32 -8.01 -11.98 7.83
C TYR A 32 -9.40 -11.47 7.47
N ILE A 33 -9.65 -11.30 6.18
CA ILE A 33 -10.96 -10.88 5.66
C ILE A 33 -11.80 -12.12 5.35
N ASN A 34 -12.83 -12.39 6.15
CA ASN A 34 -13.78 -13.47 5.89
C ASN A 34 -14.91 -12.98 4.97
N LEU A 35 -15.03 -13.58 3.79
CA LEU A 35 -16.11 -13.27 2.85
C LEU A 35 -17.39 -14.00 3.24
N ASN A 36 -18.54 -13.34 3.05
CA ASN A 36 -19.84 -13.98 3.24
C ASN A 36 -20.06 -15.09 2.19
N ILE A 37 -19.87 -16.34 2.61
CA ILE A 37 -20.21 -17.52 1.81
C ILE A 37 -21.70 -17.87 1.86
N TYR A 38 -22.51 -17.08 2.56
CA TYR A 38 -23.94 -17.31 2.70
C TYR A 38 -24.73 -16.62 1.58
N ARG A 39 -25.82 -17.24 1.15
CA ARG A 39 -26.70 -16.65 0.14
C ARG A 39 -27.38 -15.37 0.68
N PRO A 40 -27.57 -14.35 -0.16
CA PRO A 40 -27.10 -14.25 -1.54
C PRO A 40 -25.59 -13.98 -1.59
N TYR A 41 -24.87 -14.70 -2.45
CA TYR A 41 -23.43 -14.50 -2.64
C TYR A 41 -23.17 -13.05 -3.08
N PRO A 42 -22.04 -12.45 -2.65
CA PRO A 42 -21.65 -11.14 -3.15
C PRO A 42 -21.48 -11.23 -4.68
N PRO A 43 -21.94 -10.21 -5.43
CA PRO A 43 -21.82 -10.21 -6.88
C PRO A 43 -20.34 -10.27 -7.26
N VAL A 44 -20.01 -11.07 -8.27
CA VAL A 44 -18.64 -11.19 -8.80
C VAL A 44 -18.16 -9.81 -9.23
N LEU A 45 -17.15 -9.28 -8.52
CA LEU A 45 -16.56 -7.96 -8.76
C LEU A 45 -15.59 -7.97 -9.95
N ARG A 46 -16.03 -8.43 -11.12
CA ARG A 46 -15.26 -8.31 -12.36
C ARG A 46 -15.70 -7.07 -13.11
N ARG A 47 -15.27 -5.90 -12.63
CA ARG A 47 -15.38 -4.66 -13.39
C ARG A 47 -14.07 -4.42 -14.12
N PRO A 48 -14.08 -4.12 -15.43
CA PRO A 48 -12.88 -3.68 -16.10
C PRO A 48 -12.38 -2.39 -15.43
N ALA A 49 -11.07 -2.19 -15.42
CA ALA A 49 -10.51 -0.92 -14.99
C ALA A 49 -11.08 0.20 -15.87
N TYR A 50 -11.48 1.30 -15.24
CA TYR A 50 -11.93 2.47 -15.98
C TYR A 50 -10.78 3.04 -16.83
N PRO A 51 -11.06 3.57 -18.03
CA PRO A 51 -10.02 4.17 -18.85
C PRO A 51 -9.44 5.39 -18.12
N SER A 52 -8.12 5.46 -18.06
CA SER A 52 -7.39 6.60 -17.51
C SER A 52 -6.72 7.39 -18.63
N SER A 53 -6.59 8.71 -18.45
CA SER A 53 -5.86 9.57 -19.39
C SER A 53 -4.37 9.19 -19.44
N PRO A 54 -3.65 9.45 -20.55
CA PRO A 54 -2.23 9.10 -20.68
C PRO A 54 -1.37 9.65 -19.55
N SER A 55 -1.55 10.94 -19.22
CA SER A 55 -0.82 11.59 -18.12
C SER A 55 -1.14 10.96 -16.75
N ALA A 56 -2.40 10.59 -16.50
CA ALA A 56 -2.77 9.90 -15.27
C ALA A 56 -2.11 8.52 -15.18
N ARG A 57 -2.01 7.79 -16.29
CA ARG A 57 -1.35 6.47 -16.32
C ARG A 57 0.14 6.56 -16.00
N GLU A 58 0.83 7.56 -16.54
CA GLU A 58 2.27 7.77 -16.24
C GLU A 58 2.51 8.08 -14.75
N ALA A 59 1.69 8.95 -14.17
CA ALA A 59 1.78 9.27 -12.75
C ALA A 59 1.48 8.06 -11.86
N LEU A 60 0.44 7.29 -12.20
CA LEU A 60 0.06 6.07 -11.49
C LEU A 60 1.15 5.00 -11.59
N GLU A 61 1.76 4.80 -12.75
CA GLU A 61 2.84 3.83 -12.95
C GLU A 61 4.00 4.12 -12.00
N LYS A 62 4.42 5.38 -11.88
CA LYS A 62 5.49 5.78 -10.95
C LYS A 62 5.14 5.40 -9.50
N GLN A 63 3.93 5.72 -9.06
CA GLN A 63 3.47 5.42 -7.70
C GLN A 63 3.36 3.92 -7.44
N ILE A 64 2.88 3.14 -8.42
CA ILE A 64 2.79 1.69 -8.34
C ILE A 64 4.18 1.09 -8.18
N GLN A 65 5.17 1.54 -8.95
CA GLN A 65 6.55 1.07 -8.85
C GLN A 65 7.15 1.36 -7.47
N GLU A 66 6.92 2.56 -6.93
CA GLU A 66 7.33 2.89 -5.55
C GLU A 66 6.72 1.90 -4.55
N LEU A 67 5.42 1.66 -4.61
CA LEU A 67 4.73 0.74 -3.69
C LEU A 67 5.20 -0.72 -3.81
N ILE A 68 5.60 -1.16 -5.01
CA ILE A 68 6.19 -2.49 -5.23
C ILE A 68 7.57 -2.57 -4.55
N GLN A 69 8.41 -1.53 -4.69
CA GLN A 69 9.72 -1.48 -4.04
C GLN A 69 9.62 -1.48 -2.52
N LEU A 70 8.56 -0.90 -1.97
CA LEU A 70 8.25 -0.91 -0.54
C LEU A 70 7.69 -2.24 -0.02
N GLY A 71 7.40 -3.20 -0.91
CA GLY A 71 6.77 -4.46 -0.54
C GLY A 71 5.31 -4.31 -0.08
N VAL A 72 4.69 -3.16 -0.35
CA VAL A 72 3.26 -2.91 -0.05
C VAL A 72 2.39 -3.54 -1.12
N LEU A 73 2.82 -3.49 -2.38
CA LEU A 73 2.17 -4.17 -3.50
C LEU A 73 3.03 -5.33 -4.00
N ARG A 74 2.36 -6.44 -4.35
CA ARG A 74 2.98 -7.57 -5.04
C ARG A 74 2.14 -7.96 -6.25
N LYS A 75 2.81 -8.48 -7.29
CA LYS A 75 2.11 -9.10 -8.41
C LYS A 75 1.60 -10.48 -7.97
N VAL A 76 0.29 -10.69 -8.07
CA VAL A 76 -0.35 -11.98 -7.81
C VAL A 76 -0.68 -12.63 -9.15
N GLY A 77 -0.25 -13.87 -9.36
CA GLY A 77 -0.53 -14.64 -10.56
C GLY A 77 -2.00 -15.07 -10.64
N HIS A 78 -2.51 -15.31 -11.85
CA HIS A 78 -3.89 -15.82 -12.03
C HIS A 78 -4.14 -17.19 -11.39
N ASN A 79 -3.07 -17.94 -11.12
CA ASN A 79 -3.10 -19.30 -10.56
C ASN A 79 -2.49 -19.37 -9.15
N GLU A 80 -2.19 -18.22 -8.53
CA GLU A 80 -1.78 -18.17 -7.13
C GLU A 80 -3.06 -18.22 -6.29
N GLU A 81 -3.30 -19.35 -5.62
CA GLU A 81 -4.26 -19.41 -4.51
C GLU A 81 -3.53 -18.95 -3.25
N ASP A 82 -4.04 -17.91 -2.58
CA ASP A 82 -3.56 -17.45 -1.26
C ASP A 82 -3.87 -18.50 -0.18
#